data_AF-A0A7V8XPD2-F1
#
_entry.id   AF-A0A7V8XPD2-F1
#
_cell.length_a   1.000
_cell.length_b   1.000
_cell.length_c   1.000
_cell.angle_alpha   90.00
_cell.angle_beta   90.00
_cell.angle_gamma   90.00
#
_symmetry.space_group_name_H-M   'P 1'
#
loop_
_entity.id
_entity.type
_entity.pdbx_description
1 polymer ?
#
loop_
_entity_poly.entity_id
_entity_poly.type
_entity_poly.pdbx_seq_one_letter_code
_entity_poly.pdbx_strand_id
1 'polypeptide(L)'
;MLFRAFAFTAALLAFVPAAHADARSDAKAQVEFGIKVAQNGLWKEATYRWEKATQLDPSYAEAWNNLAIGYEYEGRFDDAESAYHRALKLDPKNTLIRQNYDLFKEINDRTKRRRDR
;
A
#
# COMPACT_ATOMS: atom_id res chain seq x y z
N MET A 1 -38.29 -18.74 39.85
CA MET A 1 -38.26 -17.69 38.81
C MET A 1 -37.30 -16.60 39.27
N LEU A 2 -36.17 -16.37 38.58
CA LEU A 2 -35.45 -15.09 38.55
C LEU A 2 -34.29 -15.16 37.52
N PHE A 3 -34.60 -14.54 36.38
CA PHE A 3 -33.81 -13.99 35.28
C PHE A 3 -32.30 -14.30 35.10
N ARG A 4 -32.00 -14.85 33.92
CA ARG A 4 -30.74 -14.67 33.16
C ARG A 4 -30.61 -13.21 32.72
N ALA A 5 -29.42 -12.65 32.82
CA ALA A 5 -29.03 -11.46 32.06
C ALA A 5 -27.70 -11.74 31.37
N PHE A 6 -27.80 -12.13 30.10
CA PHE A 6 -26.70 -12.11 29.14
C PHE A 6 -26.52 -10.63 28.76
N ALA A 7 -25.43 -9.99 29.19
CA ALA A 7 -25.15 -8.62 28.77
C ALA A 7 -24.56 -8.64 27.35
N PHE A 8 -25.41 -8.20 26.44
CA PHE A 8 -25.19 -7.92 25.04
C PHE A 8 -23.90 -7.13 24.77
N THR A 9 -23.26 -7.51 23.66
CA THR A 9 -22.35 -6.73 22.83
C THR A 9 -22.57 -5.20 22.89
N ALA A 10 -21.54 -4.46 23.29
CA ALA A 10 -21.42 -3.05 22.94
C ALA A 10 -20.57 -2.93 21.68
N ALA A 11 -21.24 -2.73 20.54
CA ALA A 11 -20.64 -2.30 19.30
C ALA A 11 -20.07 -0.87 19.48
N LEU A 12 -18.81 -0.65 19.09
CA LEU A 12 -18.32 0.67 18.71
C LEU A 12 -18.21 0.70 17.19
N LEU A 13 -19.37 0.79 16.53
CA LEU A 13 -19.45 1.20 15.14
C LEU A 13 -19.33 2.73 15.07
N ALA A 14 -18.30 3.16 14.34
CA ALA A 14 -18.30 4.32 13.45
C ALA A 14 -18.68 5.69 14.04
N PHE A 15 -17.66 6.45 14.44
CA PHE A 15 -17.51 7.82 13.97
C PHE A 15 -16.03 8.20 13.93
N VAL A 16 -15.38 8.01 12.78
CA VAL A 16 -14.09 8.69 12.53
C VAL A 16 -13.98 9.19 11.07
N PRO A 17 -14.88 10.05 10.56
CA PRO A 17 -14.63 10.71 9.27
C PRO A 17 -13.48 11.72 9.35
N ALA A 18 -13.30 12.40 10.49
CA ALA A 18 -12.26 13.43 10.67
C ALA A 18 -10.85 12.82 10.77
N ALA A 19 -10.61 11.86 11.68
CA ALA A 19 -9.26 11.30 11.80
C ALA A 19 -8.83 10.46 10.59
N HIS A 20 -9.76 9.96 9.77
CA HIS A 20 -9.43 9.31 8.49
C HIS A 20 -9.11 10.32 7.37
N ALA A 21 -9.76 11.49 7.37
CA ALA A 21 -9.44 12.57 6.43
C ALA A 21 -8.04 13.13 6.70
N ASP A 22 -7.71 13.36 7.97
CA ASP A 22 -6.37 13.83 8.39
C ASP A 22 -5.30 12.77 8.07
N ALA A 23 -5.58 11.50 8.35
CA ALA A 23 -4.69 10.39 8.01
C ALA A 23 -4.43 10.27 6.49
N ARG A 24 -5.47 10.45 5.66
CA ARG A 24 -5.29 10.43 4.20
C ARG A 24 -4.48 11.63 3.71
N SER A 25 -4.70 12.83 4.23
CA SER A 25 -3.87 13.99 3.84
C SER A 25 -2.41 13.78 4.21
N ASP A 26 -2.12 13.25 5.40
CA ASP A 26 -0.75 12.99 5.83
C ASP A 26 -0.09 11.88 5.00
N ALA A 27 -0.84 10.79 4.72
CA ALA A 27 -0.36 9.72 3.84
C ALA A 27 -0.06 10.24 2.42
N LYS A 28 -0.93 11.11 1.88
CA LYS A 28 -0.70 11.75 0.58
C LYS A 28 0.56 12.62 0.59
N ALA A 29 0.78 13.40 1.64
CA ALA A 29 2.00 14.19 1.77
C ALA A 29 3.27 13.32 1.80
N GLN A 30 3.24 12.17 2.48
CA GLN A 30 4.35 11.21 2.43
C GLN A 30 4.55 10.62 1.02
N VAL A 31 3.46 10.31 0.29
CA VAL A 31 3.55 9.82 -1.11
C VAL A 31 4.19 10.86 -2.02
N GLU A 32 3.71 12.11 -1.98
CA GLU A 32 4.23 13.20 -2.81
C GLU A 32 5.70 13.49 -2.52
N PHE A 33 6.09 13.48 -1.23
CA PHE A 33 7.49 13.60 -0.85
C PHE A 33 8.32 12.43 -1.41
N GLY A 34 7.84 11.20 -1.25
CA GLY A 34 8.47 9.99 -1.76
C GLY A 34 8.72 10.06 -3.27
N ILE A 35 7.73 10.50 -4.04
CA ILE A 35 7.86 10.72 -5.50
C ILE A 35 8.96 11.75 -5.79
N LYS A 36 8.96 12.89 -5.09
CA LYS A 36 9.95 13.95 -5.30
C LYS A 36 11.37 13.48 -5.03
N VAL A 37 11.60 12.71 -3.97
CA VAL A 37 12.94 12.20 -3.65
C VAL A 37 13.36 11.04 -4.57
N ALA A 38 12.43 10.19 -5.02
CA ALA A 38 12.69 9.18 -6.05
C ALA A 38 13.14 9.79 -7.37
N GLN A 39 12.51 10.90 -7.79
CA GLN A 39 12.93 11.68 -8.97
C GLN A 39 14.36 12.22 -8.85
N ASN A 40 14.87 12.38 -7.63
CA ASN A 40 16.26 12.77 -7.34
C ASN A 40 17.18 11.57 -7.09
N GLY A 41 16.73 10.34 -7.35
CA GLY A 41 17.50 9.11 -7.18
C GLY A 41 17.60 8.59 -5.75
N LEU A 42 16.91 9.22 -4.79
CA LEU A 42 16.94 8.83 -3.37
C LEU A 42 15.90 7.75 -3.06
N TRP A 43 16.03 6.59 -3.71
CA TRP A 43 15.01 5.54 -3.69
C TRP A 43 14.76 4.91 -2.31
N LYS A 44 15.80 4.76 -1.47
CA LYS A 44 15.61 4.26 -0.09
C LYS A 44 14.73 5.18 0.75
N GLU A 45 14.90 6.50 0.60
CA GLU A 45 14.05 7.47 1.28
C GLU A 45 12.63 7.44 0.71
N ALA A 46 12.48 7.27 -0.61
CA ALA A 46 11.17 7.12 -1.24
C ALA A 46 10.41 5.91 -0.66
N THR A 47 11.05 4.74 -0.61
CA THR A 47 10.47 3.51 -0.01
C THR A 47 10.05 3.78 1.44
N TYR A 48 10.92 4.36 2.26
CA TYR A 48 10.60 4.69 3.65
C TYR A 48 9.37 5.60 3.77
N ARG A 49 9.26 6.61 2.90
CA ARG A 49 8.11 7.53 2.88
C ARG A 49 6.83 6.83 2.47
N TRP A 50 6.90 5.94 1.48
CA TRP A 50 5.75 5.15 1.06
C TRP A 50 5.33 4.12 2.12
N GLU A 51 6.25 3.52 2.88
CA GLU A 51 5.94 2.71 4.07
C GLU A 51 5.24 3.53 5.15
N LYS A 52 5.67 4.78 5.37
CA LYS A 52 4.97 5.69 6.29
C LYS A 52 3.56 6.02 5.81
N ALA A 53 3.38 6.24 4.51
CA ALA A 53 2.07 6.49 3.94
C ALA A 53 1.11 5.32 4.16
N THR A 54 1.57 4.07 4.00
CA THR A 54 0.73 2.88 4.25
C THR A 54 0.44 2.63 5.73
N GLN A 55 1.32 3.07 6.64
CA GLN A 55 1.09 3.05 8.09
C GLN A 55 0.06 4.10 8.52
N LEU A 56 0.13 5.31 7.94
CA LEU A 56 -0.81 6.40 8.22
C LEU A 56 -2.20 6.08 7.71
N ASP A 57 -2.29 5.61 6.46
CA ASP A 57 -3.55 5.19 5.86
C ASP A 57 -3.41 3.84 5.13
N PRO A 58 -3.72 2.73 5.83
CA PRO A 58 -3.68 1.38 5.26
C PRO A 58 -4.70 1.14 4.14
N SER A 59 -5.65 2.06 3.93
CA SER A 59 -6.66 2.02 2.86
C SER A 59 -6.25 2.80 1.61
N TYR A 60 -5.05 3.40 1.58
CA TYR A 60 -4.60 4.22 0.46
C TYR A 60 -3.92 3.42 -0.64
N ALA A 61 -4.73 3.02 -1.64
CA ALA A 61 -4.27 2.22 -2.77
C ALA A 61 -3.03 2.81 -3.47
N GLU A 62 -2.97 4.13 -3.65
CA GLU A 62 -1.84 4.80 -4.28
C GLU A 62 -0.54 4.69 -3.46
N ALA A 63 -0.61 4.74 -2.12
CA ALA A 63 0.55 4.52 -1.27
C ALA A 63 1.11 3.10 -1.42
N TRP A 64 0.24 2.09 -1.46
CA TRP A 64 0.64 0.70 -1.69
C TRP A 64 1.25 0.49 -3.08
N ASN A 65 0.70 1.14 -4.12
CA ASN A 65 1.28 1.10 -5.46
C ASN A 65 2.68 1.72 -5.50
N ASN A 66 2.88 2.89 -4.89
CA ASN A 66 4.20 3.52 -4.84
C ASN A 66 5.19 2.69 -4.01
N LEU A 67 4.75 2.11 -2.89
CA LEU A 67 5.58 1.21 -2.09
C LEU A 67 6.03 -0.02 -2.89
N ALA A 68 5.14 -0.59 -3.72
CA ALA A 68 5.50 -1.69 -4.60
C ALA A 68 6.64 -1.30 -5.56
N ILE A 69 6.57 -0.12 -6.19
CA ILE A 69 7.62 0.42 -7.06
C ILE A 69 8.93 0.61 -6.29
N GLY A 70 8.88 1.08 -5.04
CA GLY A 70 10.06 1.17 -4.17
C GLY A 70 10.72 -0.19 -3.93
N TYR A 71 9.92 -1.21 -3.62
CA TYR A 71 10.41 -2.58 -3.45
C TYR A 71 10.95 -3.20 -4.75
N GLU A 72 10.36 -2.89 -5.91
CA GLU A 72 10.93 -3.26 -7.21
C GLU A 72 12.34 -2.70 -7.40
N TYR A 73 12.51 -1.41 -7.11
CA TYR A 73 13.81 -0.75 -7.22
C TYR A 73 14.87 -1.38 -6.30
N GLU A 74 14.47 -1.82 -5.11
CA GLU A 74 15.32 -2.52 -4.14
C GLU A 74 15.55 -4.00 -4.47
N GLY A 75 14.90 -4.54 -5.51
CA GLY A 75 14.96 -5.96 -5.87
C GLY A 75 14.18 -6.89 -4.93
N ARG A 76 13.32 -6.33 -4.07
CA ARG A 76 12.46 -7.04 -3.12
C ARG A 76 11.15 -7.46 -3.78
N PHE A 77 11.24 -8.36 -4.76
CA PHE A 77 10.11 -8.65 -5.64
C PHE A 77 8.90 -9.30 -4.95
N ASP A 78 9.10 -10.14 -3.92
CA ASP A 78 7.98 -10.75 -3.20
C ASP A 78 7.20 -9.71 -2.37
N ASP A 79 7.90 -8.71 -1.82
CA ASP A 79 7.29 -7.59 -1.12
C ASP A 79 6.55 -6.66 -2.10
N ALA A 80 7.13 -6.41 -3.28
CA ALA A 80 6.49 -5.64 -4.35
C ALA A 80 5.18 -6.30 -4.81
N GLU A 81 5.18 -7.62 -5.04
CA GLU A 81 3.99 -8.38 -5.42
C GLU A 81 2.88 -8.27 -4.35
N SER A 82 3.26 -8.41 -3.09
CA SER A 82 2.34 -8.25 -1.94
C SER A 82 1.71 -6.85 -1.89
N ALA A 83 2.53 -5.81 -2.11
CA ALA A 83 2.08 -4.43 -2.13
C ALA A 83 1.15 -4.12 -3.31
N TYR A 84 1.45 -4.62 -4.52
CA TYR A 84 0.54 -4.50 -5.68
C TYR A 84 -0.81 -5.19 -5.45
N HIS A 85 -0.80 -6.40 -4.91
CA HIS A 85 -2.04 -7.10 -4.56
C HIS A 85 -2.88 -6.31 -3.56
N ARG A 86 -2.24 -5.68 -2.58
CA ARG A 86 -2.93 -4.83 -1.61
C ARG A 86 -3.54 -3.59 -2.29
N ALA A 87 -2.79 -2.93 -3.16
CA ALA A 87 -3.24 -1.77 -3.91
C ALA A 87 -4.47 -2.09 -4.79
N LEU A 88 -4.42 -3.19 -5.56
CA LEU A 88 -5.52 -3.66 -6.41
C LEU A 88 -6.73 -4.16 -5.62
N LYS A 89 -6.53 -4.68 -4.40
CA LYS A 89 -7.65 -5.05 -3.52
C LYS A 89 -8.41 -3.81 -3.03
N LEU A 90 -7.69 -2.72 -2.76
CA LEU A 90 -8.26 -1.45 -2.31
C LEU A 90 -8.93 -0.67 -3.45
N ASP A 91 -8.34 -0.68 -4.64
CA ASP A 91 -8.91 -0.06 -5.84
C ASP A 91 -8.77 -0.98 -7.07
N PRO A 92 -9.70 -1.93 -7.25
CA PRO A 92 -9.62 -2.93 -8.32
C PRO A 92 -9.85 -2.39 -9.73
N LYS A 93 -10.43 -1.18 -9.83
CA LYS A 93 -10.73 -0.51 -11.10
C LYS A 93 -9.64 0.47 -11.52
N ASN A 94 -8.61 0.66 -10.71
CA ASN A 94 -7.49 1.53 -11.05
C ASN A 94 -6.65 0.93 -12.18
N THR A 95 -6.73 1.54 -13.35
CA THR A 95 -5.99 1.07 -14.53
C THR A 95 -4.49 1.29 -14.41
N LEU A 96 -4.06 2.37 -13.75
CA LEU A 96 -2.63 2.66 -13.55
C LEU A 96 -1.97 1.62 -12.64
N ILE A 97 -2.60 1.28 -11.51
CA ILE A 97 -2.09 0.24 -10.60
C ILE A 97 -2.01 -1.11 -11.33
N ARG A 98 -3.03 -1.43 -12.15
CA ARG A 98 -3.04 -2.66 -12.94
C ARG A 98 -1.90 -2.69 -13.96
N GLN A 99 -1.69 -1.60 -14.69
CA GLN A 99 -0.59 -1.46 -15.65
C GLN A 99 0.78 -1.63 -14.98
N ASN A 100 0.99 -1.00 -13.82
CA ASN A 100 2.23 -1.14 -13.06
C ASN A 100 2.45 -2.60 -12.62
N TYR A 101 1.42 -3.26 -12.08
CA TYR A 101 1.53 -4.67 -11.67
C TYR A 101 1.77 -5.62 -12.85
N ASP A 102 1.12 -5.38 -13.99
CA ASP A 102 1.33 -6.19 -15.20
C ASP A 102 2.77 -6.04 -15.72
N LEU A 103 3.32 -4.83 -15.73
CA LEU A 103 4.73 -4.58 -16.08
C LEU A 103 5.69 -5.27 -15.10
N PHE A 104 5.42 -5.15 -13.79
CA PHE A 104 6.20 -5.83 -12.75
C PHE A 104 6.26 -7.34 -12.98
N LYS A 105 5.12 -8.01 -13.23
CA LYS A 105 5.07 -9.45 -13.48
C LYS A 105 5.93 -9.85 -14.68
N GLU A 106 5.86 -9.10 -15.76
CA GLU A 106 6.65 -9.36 -16.96
C GLU A 106 8.17 -9.30 -16.67
N ILE A 107 8.61 -8.31 -15.89
CA ILE A 107 10.00 -8.13 -15.48
C ILE A 107 10.44 -9.23 -14.51
N ASN A 108 9.61 -9.54 -13.51
CA ASN A 108 9.90 -10.55 -12.49
C ASN A 108 10.03 -11.95 -13.12
N ASP A 109 9.10 -12.33 -14.02
CA ASP A 109 9.15 -13.61 -14.73
C ASP A 109 10.38 -13.74 -15.63
N ARG A 110 10.78 -12.65 -16.30
CA ARG A 110 12.03 -12.62 -17.09
C ARG A 110 13.26 -12.82 -16.19
N THR A 111 13.23 -12.23 -14.99
CA THR A 111 14.36 -12.31 -14.05
C THR A 111 14.47 -13.70 -13.43
N LYS A 112 13.36 -14.31 -13.01
CA LYS A 112 13.32 -15.69 -12.52
C LYS A 112 13.85 -16.68 -13.57
N ARG A 113 13.35 -16.60 -14.80
CA ARG A 113 13.82 -17.43 -15.92
C ARG A 113 15.31 -17.31 -16.25
N ARG A 114 15.96 -16.18 -15.91
CA ARG A 114 17.41 -16.00 -16.09
C ARG A 114 18.22 -16.61 -14.95
N ARG A 115 17.66 -16.69 -13.73
CA ARG A 115 18.32 -17.28 -12.56
C ARG A 115 18.31 -18.82 -12.61
N ASP A 116 17.31 -19.41 -13.26
CA ASP A 116 17.12 -20.85 -13.35
C ASP A 116 17.88 -21.52 -14.54
N ARG A 117 18.70 -20.77 -15.28
CA ARG A 117 19.53 -21.26 -16.39
C ARG A 117 21.00 -21.28 -16.01
#